data_AF-A0A6A6LY16-F1
#
_entry.id   AF-A0A6A6LY16-F1
#
_cell.length_a   1.000
_cell.length_b   1.000
_cell.length_c   1.000
_cell.angle_alpha   90.00
_cell.angle_beta   90.00
_cell.angle_gamma   90.00
#
_symmetry.space_group_name_H-M   'P 1'
#
loop_
_entity.id
_entity.type
_entity.pdbx_description
1 polymer ?
#
loop_
_entity_poly.entity_id
_entity_poly.type
_entity_poly.pdbx_seq_one_letter_code
_entity_poly.pdbx_strand_id
1 'polypeptide(L)'
;MKPGDRLFDKIDSAIGECKLGVAVLSPRYADSYFCLHELALIMETKKRIIPIFCDIKPSELRIKDNGTCPSQELQRFTDALEEAKYTVGLTFDSHKGNWSEFLSKATDAIVKNLIELNGEGNRMNRNYFVQNY
;
A
#
# COMPACT_ATOMS: atom_id res chain seq x y z
N MET A 1 24.46 -13.63 5.37
CA MET A 1 23.77 -12.32 5.28
C MET A 1 24.43 -11.52 4.17
N LYS A 2 23.71 -11.24 3.09
CA LYS A 2 24.14 -10.32 2.03
C LYS A 2 23.74 -8.88 2.39
N PRO A 3 24.44 -7.85 1.88
CA PRO A 3 23.96 -6.49 1.95
C PRO A 3 22.58 -6.41 1.29
N GLY A 4 21.55 -6.09 2.07
CA GLY A 4 20.13 -6.14 1.65
C GLY A 4 19.23 -6.98 2.57
N ASP A 5 19.76 -8.06 3.17
CA ASP A 5 18.92 -8.97 4.00
C ASP A 5 18.35 -8.27 5.24
N ARG A 6 19.13 -7.38 5.87
CA ARG A 6 18.65 -6.57 7.03
C ARG A 6 17.63 -5.49 6.64
N LEU A 7 17.50 -5.19 5.35
CA LEU A 7 16.52 -4.22 4.85
C LEU A 7 15.15 -4.87 4.75
N PHE A 8 15.07 -6.11 4.25
CA PHE A 8 13.85 -6.91 4.23
C PHE A 8 13.26 -7.09 5.63
N ASP A 9 14.05 -7.60 6.58
CA ASP A 9 13.55 -7.85 7.95
C ASP A 9 12.95 -6.59 8.60
N LYS A 10 13.56 -5.41 8.34
CA LYS A 10 13.08 -4.13 8.88
C LYS A 10 11.83 -3.63 8.18
N ILE A 11 11.77 -3.78 6.86
CA ILE A 11 10.61 -3.39 6.06
C ILE A 11 9.41 -4.27 6.42
N ASP A 12 9.62 -5.57 6.51
CA ASP A 12 8.57 -6.53 6.83
C ASP A 12 8.02 -6.29 8.23
N SER A 13 8.91 -6.07 9.22
CA SER A 13 8.50 -5.70 10.57
C SER A 13 7.74 -4.37 10.60
N ALA A 14 8.22 -3.36 9.87
CA ALA A 14 7.55 -2.06 9.82
C ALA A 14 6.16 -2.14 9.17
N ILE A 15 6.01 -2.93 8.10
CA ILE A 15 4.72 -3.20 7.46
C ILE A 15 3.79 -3.97 8.42
N GLY A 16 4.34 -4.95 9.14
CA GLY A 16 3.60 -5.68 10.17
C GLY A 16 3.04 -4.77 11.28
N GLU A 17 3.80 -3.76 11.69
CA GLU A 17 3.41 -2.82 12.74
C GLU A 17 2.59 -1.62 12.24
N CYS A 18 2.63 -1.31 10.94
CA CYS A 18 1.91 -0.17 10.40
C CYS A 18 0.39 -0.36 10.50
N LYS A 19 -0.34 0.76 10.62
CA LYS A 19 -1.81 0.77 10.62
C LYS A 19 -2.40 1.07 9.24
N LEU A 20 -1.67 1.86 8.45
CA LEU A 20 -2.10 2.41 7.18
C LEU A 20 -0.90 2.51 6.25
N GLY A 21 -0.98 1.92 5.06
CA GLY A 21 0.00 2.07 4.00
C GLY A 21 -0.36 3.21 3.05
N VAL A 22 0.64 3.90 2.50
CA VAL A 22 0.47 4.85 1.39
C VAL A 22 1.37 4.40 0.26
N ALA A 23 0.79 3.94 -0.84
CA ALA A 23 1.54 3.47 -2.00
C ALA A 23 1.56 4.54 -3.09
N VAL A 24 2.73 5.13 -3.34
CA VAL A 24 2.93 6.09 -4.43
C VAL A 24 3.28 5.34 -5.70
N LEU A 25 2.25 5.00 -6.46
CA LEU A 25 2.32 4.28 -7.72
C LEU A 25 2.75 5.25 -8.82
N SER A 26 3.89 4.99 -9.44
CA SER A 26 4.52 5.83 -10.46
C SER A 26 4.88 5.00 -11.71
N PRO A 27 5.29 5.62 -12.83
CA PRO A 27 5.57 4.90 -14.07
C PRO A 27 6.56 3.72 -13.97
N ARG A 28 7.50 3.77 -13.01
CA ARG A 28 8.50 2.71 -12.78
C ARG A 28 8.23 1.85 -11.55
N TYR A 29 7.07 2.00 -10.91
CA TYR A 29 6.76 1.27 -9.68
C TYR A 29 6.75 -0.24 -9.91
N ALA A 30 6.09 -0.68 -11.00
CA ALA A 30 5.99 -2.10 -11.36
C ALA A 30 7.27 -2.68 -11.99
N ASP A 31 8.29 -1.86 -12.23
CA ASP A 31 9.61 -2.33 -12.67
C ASP A 31 10.51 -2.71 -11.48
N SER A 32 10.16 -2.27 -10.27
CA SER A 32 10.93 -2.53 -9.05
C SER A 32 10.37 -3.73 -8.30
N TYR A 33 11.17 -4.79 -8.21
CA TYR A 33 10.85 -5.96 -7.39
C TYR A 33 10.52 -5.56 -5.94
N PHE A 34 11.28 -4.64 -5.34
CA PHE A 34 11.08 -4.21 -3.96
C PHE A 34 9.75 -3.51 -3.76
N CYS A 35 9.37 -2.62 -4.68
CA CYS A 35 8.08 -1.92 -4.58
C CYS A 35 6.90 -2.91 -4.70
N LEU A 36 7.01 -3.90 -5.60
CA LEU A 36 6.00 -4.95 -5.73
C LEU A 36 5.93 -5.85 -4.50
N HIS A 37 7.08 -6.18 -3.91
CA HIS A 37 7.17 -6.97 -2.69
C HIS A 37 6.55 -6.26 -1.48
N GLU A 38 6.89 -4.98 -1.28
CA GLU A 38 6.29 -4.15 -0.22
C GLU A 38 4.78 -4.03 -0.37
N LEU A 39 4.30 -3.78 -1.60
CA LEU A 39 2.86 -3.69 -1.88
C LEU A 39 2.15 -5.02 -1.58
N ALA A 40 2.72 -6.15 -2.04
CA ALA A 40 2.17 -7.47 -1.77
C ALA A 40 2.10 -7.76 -0.27
N LEU A 41 3.15 -7.42 0.48
CA LEU A 41 3.17 -7.64 1.92
C LEU A 41 2.12 -6.81 2.67
N ILE A 42 1.92 -5.53 2.28
CA ILE A 42 0.86 -4.68 2.84
C ILE A 42 -0.54 -5.29 2.61
N MET A 43 -0.79 -5.77 1.38
CA MET A 43 -2.09 -6.35 0.99
C MET A 43 -2.35 -7.72 1.64
N GLU A 44 -1.32 -8.57 1.74
CA GLU A 44 -1.39 -9.88 2.37
C GLU A 44 -1.65 -9.78 3.87
N THR A 45 -1.06 -8.77 4.52
CA THR A 45 -1.30 -8.46 5.94
C THR A 45 -2.61 -7.70 6.19
N LYS A 46 -3.43 -7.51 5.14
CA LYS A 46 -4.76 -6.88 5.19
C LYS A 46 -4.74 -5.49 5.83
N LYS A 47 -3.63 -4.78 5.65
CA LYS A 47 -3.50 -3.40 6.09
C LYS A 47 -4.33 -2.51 5.16
N ARG A 48 -4.95 -1.49 5.72
CA ARG A 48 -5.60 -0.47 4.89
C ARG A 48 -4.53 0.29 4.10
N ILE A 49 -4.83 0.63 2.86
CA ILE A 49 -3.90 1.32 1.97
C ILE A 49 -4.59 2.52 1.29
N ILE A 50 -3.82 3.58 1.05
CA ILE A 50 -4.21 4.70 0.20
C ILE A 50 -3.27 4.68 -1.02
N PRO A 51 -3.72 4.23 -2.19
CA PRO A 51 -2.94 4.34 -3.41
C PRO A 51 -2.93 5.78 -3.91
N ILE A 52 -1.76 6.24 -4.33
CA ILE A 52 -1.53 7.53 -4.98
C ILE A 52 -0.99 7.23 -6.37
N PHE A 53 -1.77 7.50 -7.40
CA PHE A 53 -1.38 7.34 -8.80
C PHE A 53 -0.71 8.62 -9.28
N CYS A 54 0.62 8.64 -9.22
CA CYS A 54 1.47 9.78 -9.60
C CYS A 54 1.96 9.59 -11.04
N ASP A 55 1.52 10.47 -11.95
CA ASP A 55 1.90 10.47 -13.37
C ASP A 55 1.60 9.16 -14.11
N ILE A 56 0.66 8.36 -13.60
CA ILE A 56 0.25 7.08 -14.18
C ILE A 56 -1.25 6.86 -13.96
N LYS A 57 -1.91 6.19 -14.90
CA LYS A 57 -3.29 5.71 -14.75
C LYS A 57 -3.29 4.29 -14.16
N PRO A 58 -4.31 3.90 -13.37
CA PRO A 58 -4.43 2.53 -12.87
C PRO A 58 -4.31 1.46 -13.98
N SER A 59 -4.86 1.72 -15.17
CA SER A 59 -4.80 0.81 -16.33
C SER A 59 -3.41 0.59 -16.92
N GLU A 60 -2.48 1.51 -16.64
CA GLU A 60 -1.08 1.49 -17.12
C GLU A 60 -0.16 0.74 -16.15
N LEU A 61 -0.59 0.51 -14.90
CA LEU A 61 0.14 -0.31 -13.93
C LEU A 61 0.06 -1.79 -14.32
N ARG A 62 1.14 -2.32 -14.88
CA ARG A 62 1.24 -3.72 -15.30
C ARG A 62 2.63 -4.24 -15.03
N ILE A 63 2.71 -5.47 -14.55
CA ILE A 63 3.99 -6.16 -14.38
C ILE A 63 4.41 -6.69 -15.74
N LYS A 64 5.67 -6.44 -16.11
CA LYS A 64 6.29 -7.08 -17.27
C LYS A 64 6.96 -8.35 -16.80
N ASP A 65 6.40 -9.50 -17.15
CA ASP A 65 7.09 -10.76 -16.93
C ASP A 65 8.26 -10.89 -17.91
N ASN A 66 9.47 -10.85 -17.37
CA ASN A 66 10.74 -11.00 -18.07
C ASN A 66 11.37 -12.38 -17.81
N GLY A 67 10.65 -13.29 -17.16
CA GLY A 67 11.11 -14.64 -16.83
C GLY A 67 12.10 -14.72 -15.66
N THR A 68 12.39 -13.60 -14.98
CA THR A 68 13.34 -13.59 -13.85
C THR A 68 12.66 -13.73 -12.49
N CYS A 69 11.33 -13.59 -12.43
CA CYS A 69 10.54 -13.68 -11.21
C CYS A 69 9.91 -15.08 -11.07
N PRO A 70 10.04 -15.77 -9.92
CA PRO A 70 9.31 -17.01 -9.66
C PRO A 70 7.80 -16.82 -9.86
N SER A 71 7.11 -17.79 -10.47
CA SER A 71 5.68 -17.67 -10.79
C SER A 71 4.81 -17.37 -9.57
N GLN A 72 5.19 -17.89 -8.39
CA GLN A 72 4.49 -17.60 -7.13
C GLN A 72 4.59 -16.12 -6.72
N GLU A 73 5.77 -15.50 -6.89
CA GLU A 73 5.95 -14.08 -6.58
C GLU A 73 5.26 -13.21 -7.62
N LEU A 74 5.32 -13.58 -8.89
CA LEU A 74 4.60 -12.90 -9.96
C LEU A 74 3.08 -12.86 -9.69
N GLN A 75 2.51 -13.97 -9.21
CA GLN A 75 1.10 -14.03 -8.83
C GLN A 75 0.79 -13.09 -7.67
N ARG A 76 1.57 -13.15 -6.57
CA ARG A 76 1.40 -12.24 -5.42
C ARG A 76 1.45 -10.77 -5.83
N PHE A 77 2.41 -10.41 -6.68
CA PHE A 77 2.55 -9.04 -7.16
C PHE A 77 1.38 -8.62 -8.05
N THR A 78 0.89 -9.53 -8.90
CA THR A 78 -0.26 -9.28 -9.77
C THR A 78 -1.51 -9.04 -8.95
N ASP A 79 -1.78 -9.88 -7.96
CA ASP A 79 -2.94 -9.75 -7.06
C ASP A 79 -2.88 -8.42 -6.29
N ALA A 80 -1.71 -8.08 -5.75
CA ALA A 80 -1.52 -6.86 -4.99
C ALA A 80 -1.69 -5.58 -5.83
N LEU A 81 -1.17 -5.57 -7.07
CA LEU A 81 -1.40 -4.46 -8.00
C LEU A 81 -2.86 -4.35 -8.42
N GLU A 82 -3.54 -5.47 -8.63
CA GLU A 82 -4.95 -5.47 -9.01
C GLU A 82 -5.82 -4.92 -7.87
N GLU A 83 -5.57 -5.37 -6.63
CA GLU A 83 -6.22 -4.82 -5.43
C GLU A 83 -5.96 -3.31 -5.30
N ALA A 84 -4.72 -2.86 -5.53
CA ALA A 84 -4.37 -1.45 -5.46
C ALA A 84 -5.08 -0.60 -6.52
N LYS A 85 -5.26 -1.10 -7.75
CA LYS A 85 -5.97 -0.38 -8.83
C LYS A 85 -7.44 -0.12 -8.51
N TYR A 86 -8.09 -1.07 -7.82
CA TYR A 86 -9.50 -1.00 -7.47
C TYR A 86 -9.74 -0.40 -6.07
N THR A 87 -8.68 -0.07 -5.33
CA THR A 87 -8.77 0.67 -4.09
C THR A 87 -8.93 2.16 -4.36
N VAL A 88 -9.86 2.81 -3.65
CA VAL A 88 -10.07 4.27 -3.76
C VAL A 88 -8.79 5.00 -3.36
N GLY A 89 -8.26 5.78 -4.30
CA GLY A 89 -6.99 6.49 -4.15
C GLY A 89 -7.04 7.95 -4.59
N LEU A 90 -5.86 8.54 -4.66
CA LEU A 90 -5.65 9.89 -5.17
C LEU A 90 -4.89 9.82 -6.50
N THR A 91 -5.17 10.75 -7.40
CA THR A 91 -4.40 10.93 -8.63
C THR A 91 -3.61 12.23 -8.54
N PHE A 92 -2.41 12.23 -9.09
CA PHE A 92 -1.54 13.40 -9.09
C PHE A 92 -0.72 13.47 -10.37
N ASP A 93 -0.67 14.66 -10.98
CA ASP A 93 0.19 15.00 -12.11
C ASP A 93 1.29 15.91 -11.55
N SER A 94 2.52 15.43 -11.46
CA SER A 94 3.63 16.17 -10.85
C SER A 94 4.12 17.34 -11.70
N HIS A 95 3.77 17.37 -12.98
CA HIS A 95 4.17 18.39 -13.94
C HIS A 95 3.21 19.58 -13.97
N LYS A 96 1.92 19.34 -13.75
CA LYS A 96 0.85 20.35 -13.88
C LYS A 96 0.03 20.55 -12.60
N GLY A 97 0.14 19.63 -11.66
CA GLY A 97 -0.69 19.60 -10.46
C GLY A 97 -0.33 20.66 -9.43
N ASN A 98 -1.33 21.02 -8.62
CA ASN A 98 -1.14 21.87 -7.46
C ASN A 98 -0.67 21.01 -6.27
N TRP A 99 0.61 21.14 -5.91
CA TRP A 99 1.21 20.41 -4.79
C TRP A 99 0.53 20.69 -3.45
N SER A 100 0.16 21.94 -3.16
CA SER A 100 -0.47 22.29 -1.89
C SER A 100 -1.84 21.65 -1.75
N GLU A 101 -2.64 21.68 -2.81
CA GLU A 101 -3.96 21.05 -2.83
C GLU A 101 -3.84 19.53 -2.71
N PHE A 102 -2.90 18.93 -3.46
CA PHE A 102 -2.64 17.49 -3.39
C PHE A 102 -2.21 17.05 -1.99
N LEU A 103 -1.24 17.74 -1.38
CA LEU A 103 -0.75 17.43 -0.04
C LEU A 103 -1.85 17.57 1.01
N SER A 104 -2.73 18.58 0.88
CA SER A 104 -3.91 18.71 1.74
C SER A 104 -4.83 17.49 1.60
N LYS A 105 -5.22 17.14 0.37
CA LYS A 105 -6.09 15.97 0.12
C LYS A 105 -5.49 14.66 0.62
N ALA A 106 -4.18 14.45 0.42
CA ALA A 106 -3.45 13.29 0.91
C ALA A 106 -3.45 13.24 2.44
N THR A 107 -3.16 14.37 3.09
CA THR A 107 -3.17 14.47 4.55
C THR A 107 -4.55 14.21 5.12
N ASP A 108 -5.59 14.79 4.53
CA ASP A 108 -6.98 14.59 4.96
C ASP A 108 -7.41 13.12 4.83
N ALA A 109 -7.05 12.48 3.71
CA ALA A 109 -7.31 11.06 3.49
C ALA A 109 -6.60 10.18 4.54
N ILE A 110 -5.34 10.49 4.86
CA ILE A 110 -4.56 9.78 5.88
C ILE A 110 -5.19 9.96 7.25
N VAL A 111 -5.47 11.19 7.67
CA VAL A 111 -6.04 11.51 8.99
C VAL A 111 -7.41 10.83 9.16
N LYS A 112 -8.28 10.91 8.15
CA LYS A 112 -9.60 10.25 8.19
C LYS A 112 -9.47 8.74 8.38
N ASN A 113 -8.61 8.09 7.60
CA ASN A 113 -8.40 6.65 7.72
C ASN A 113 -7.83 6.24 9.08
N LEU A 114 -6.89 7.02 9.63
CA LEU A 114 -6.33 6.75 10.96
C LEU A 114 -7.38 6.89 12.06
N ILE A 115 -8.28 7.88 11.97
CA ILE A 115 -9.40 8.03 12.91
C ILE A 115 -10.33 6.81 12.85
N GLU A 116 -10.69 6.37 11.66
CA GLU A 116 -11.55 5.19 11.45
C GLU A 116 -10.92 3.91 12.01
N LEU A 117 -9.65 3.66 11.70
CA LEU A 117 -8.90 2.49 12.18
C LEU A 117 -8.78 2.47 13.71
N ASN A 118 -8.52 3.61 14.34
CA ASN A 118 -8.48 3.71 15.80
C ASN A 118 -9.89 3.53 16.43
N GLY A 119 -10.94 3.97 15.73
CA GLY A 119 -12.33 3.76 16.14
C GLY A 119 -12.77 2.29 16.09
N GLU A 120 -12.37 1.57 15.04
CA GLU A 120 -12.62 0.13 14.88
C GLU A 120 -11.98 -0.70 16.01
N GLY A 121 -10.71 -0.44 16.32
CA GLY A 121 -10.01 -1.12 17.42
C GLY A 121 -10.69 -0.92 18.78
N ASN A 122 -11.20 0.28 19.05
CA ASN A 122 -11.92 0.58 20.29
C ASN A 122 -13.30 -0.10 20.37
N ARG A 123 -13.99 -0.27 19.23
CA ARG A 123 -15.28 -0.99 19.18
C ARG A 123 -15.09 -2.50 19.34
N MET A 124 -14.08 -3.08 18.69
CA MET A 124 -13.74 -4.50 18.86
C MET A 124 -13.42 -4.81 20.32
N ASN A 125 -12.55 -4.03 20.96
CA ASN A 125 -12.21 -4.24 22.37
C ASN A 125 -13.45 -4.18 23.27
N ARG A 126 -14.35 -3.20 23.09
CA ARG A 126 -15.60 -3.14 23.88
C ARG A 126 -16.50 -4.34 23.66
N ASN A 127 -16.68 -4.80 22.42
CA ASN A 127 -17.52 -5.96 22.14
C ASN A 127 -16.95 -7.26 22.73
N TYR A 128 -15.62 -7.43 22.72
CA TYR A 128 -14.95 -8.53 23.41
C TYR A 128 -15.19 -8.50 24.93
N PHE A 129 -15.17 -7.33 25.56
CA PHE A 129 -15.50 -7.23 26.97
C PHE A 129 -16.99 -7.50 27.25
N VAL A 130 -17.91 -7.07 26.38
CA VAL A 130 -19.36 -7.27 26.59
C VAL A 130 -19.80 -8.72 26.35
N GLN A 131 -19.14 -9.49 25.47
CA GLN A 131 -19.50 -10.89 25.19
C GLN A 131 -18.94 -11.91 26.19
N ASN A 132 -18.03 -11.52 27.09
CA ASN A 132 -17.40 -12.42 28.08
C ASN A 132 -17.93 -12.23 29.52
N TYR A 133 -19.13 -11.66 29.67
CA TYR A 133 -19.88 -11.60 30.93
C TYR A 133 -21.32 -12.06 30.73
#